data_AF-A0A2M6YY30-F1
#
_entry.id   AF-A0A2M6YY30-F1
#
_cell.length_a   1.000
_cell.length_b   1.000
_cell.length_c   1.000
_cell.angle_alpha   90.00
_cell.angle_beta   90.00
_cell.angle_gamma   90.00
#
_symmetry.space_group_name_H-M   'P 1'
#
loop_
_entity.id
_entity.type
_entity.pdbx_description
1 polymer ?
#
loop_
_entity_poly.entity_id
_entity_poly.type
_entity_poly.pdbx_seq_one_letter_code
_entity_poly.pdbx_strand_id
1 'polypeptide(L)'
;MSTVGLADLLGVSGKTIRWERPFLFLAALFVGDLFFLLVAPSVSHSDSSGYSYEFFHFAGSFDWLTAFVGDVILGGVALAAFRWISKTWLAVPAASIAYVVLERPALYVLYKLLRSEEFSSYEWLFAPQSFLLSMLWVILIFTGIALALRWMRHTWLALMTGALAGTLLHRILAFLIQQLSGRGELITSLFFLPFGLLSMAVFALVFYGLLRLTSGPSLGQGEGEQHISRGFFLGTIAVADGLPLLIFEVGTLLLTLEVWERRDAVPALLLYLLASLMATYGIVVFSVLIYRMWAAIQDGHARTTPGRAVGLLFVPFFNFYWGFQTFAGFAADYNAYVERHSLNVPRLAPGLFVAYMVLCLLSVVPVVMWGTAPITFIVGLFMVSKICRAVCAIPHAVVEPAR
;
A
#
# COMPACT_ATOMS: atom_id res chain seq x y z
N MET A 1 -22.58 1.36 -21.21
CA MET A 1 -21.40 1.06 -20.38
C MET A 1 -21.44 1.98 -19.18
N SER A 2 -21.57 1.46 -17.96
CA SER A 2 -21.46 2.28 -16.75
C SER A 2 -20.03 2.81 -16.66
N THR A 3 -19.86 4.13 -16.75
CA THR A 3 -18.56 4.78 -16.51
C THR A 3 -18.18 4.55 -15.06
N VAL A 4 -17.04 3.89 -14.82
CA VAL A 4 -16.50 3.67 -13.47
C VAL A 4 -16.23 5.03 -12.84
N GLY A 5 -17.00 5.40 -11.83
CA GLY A 5 -16.81 6.63 -11.06
C GLY A 5 -15.73 6.49 -10.00
N LEU A 6 -15.30 7.61 -9.43
CA LEU A 6 -14.33 7.62 -8.33
C LEU A 6 -14.84 6.85 -7.09
N ALA A 7 -16.14 6.93 -6.79
CA ALA A 7 -16.77 6.15 -5.73
C ALA A 7 -16.75 4.63 -6.02
N ASP A 8 -16.88 4.23 -7.29
CA ASP A 8 -16.71 2.83 -7.69
C ASP A 8 -15.28 2.38 -7.44
N LEU A 9 -14.29 3.19 -7.83
CA LEU A 9 -12.86 2.91 -7.65
C LEU A 9 -12.46 2.78 -6.18
N LEU A 10 -13.01 3.63 -5.31
CA LEU A 10 -12.81 3.55 -3.86
C LEU A 10 -13.63 2.43 -3.20
N GLY A 11 -14.46 1.70 -3.97
CA GLY A 11 -15.23 0.58 -3.44
C GLY A 11 -16.37 1.00 -2.52
N VAL A 12 -16.82 2.25 -2.62
CA VAL A 12 -17.93 2.81 -1.82
C VAL A 12 -19.22 2.95 -2.61
N SER A 13 -19.25 2.56 -3.88
CA SER A 13 -20.50 2.52 -4.64
C SER A 13 -21.39 1.35 -4.21
N GLY A 14 -22.66 1.65 -3.97
CA GLY A 14 -23.68 0.67 -3.59
C GLY A 14 -23.89 0.54 -2.08
N LYS A 15 -24.58 -0.53 -1.67
CA LYS A 15 -24.95 -0.78 -0.26
C LYS A 15 -23.79 -1.34 0.58
N THR A 16 -22.80 -1.97 -0.05
CA THR A 16 -21.70 -2.66 0.63
C THR A 16 -20.36 -1.99 0.33
N ILE A 17 -19.57 -1.71 1.36
CA ILE A 17 -18.20 -1.19 1.20
C ILE A 17 -17.30 -2.36 0.83
N ARG A 18 -16.56 -2.21 -0.27
CA ARG A 18 -15.47 -3.11 -0.63
C ARG A 18 -14.19 -2.62 0.02
N TRP A 19 -14.03 -2.95 1.30
CA TRP A 19 -12.92 -2.49 2.14
C TRP A 19 -11.53 -2.76 1.57
N GLU A 20 -11.39 -3.73 0.67
CA GLU A 20 -10.17 -3.93 -0.10
C GLU A 20 -9.71 -2.65 -0.80
N ARG A 21 -10.58 -1.89 -1.47
CA ARG A 21 -10.18 -0.77 -2.34
C ARG A 21 -9.68 0.47 -1.58
N PRO A 22 -10.29 0.89 -0.46
CA PRO A 22 -9.75 1.97 0.37
C PRO A 22 -8.32 1.69 0.87
N PHE A 23 -8.01 0.45 1.25
CA PHE A 23 -6.65 0.09 1.66
C PHE A 23 -5.66 0.19 0.50
N LEU A 24 -6.04 -0.19 -0.72
CA LEU A 24 -5.17 -0.04 -1.89
C LEU A 24 -4.91 1.43 -2.21
N PHE A 25 -5.92 2.28 -2.03
CA PHE A 25 -5.80 3.72 -2.23
C PHE A 25 -4.82 4.33 -1.21
N LEU A 26 -5.00 4.02 0.08
CA LEU A 26 -4.10 4.46 1.14
C LEU A 26 -2.66 3.95 0.93
N ALA A 27 -2.51 2.68 0.58
CA ALA A 27 -1.20 2.09 0.31
C ALA A 27 -0.50 2.76 -0.87
N ALA A 28 -1.25 3.05 -1.94
CA ALA A 28 -0.70 3.75 -3.08
C ALA A 28 -0.28 5.19 -2.75
N LEU A 29 -1.08 5.92 -1.96
CA LEU A 29 -0.75 7.28 -1.51
C LEU A 29 0.57 7.26 -0.76
N PHE A 30 0.66 6.39 0.26
CA PHE A 30 1.84 6.27 1.08
C PHE A 30 3.09 5.86 0.30
N VAL A 31 2.98 4.96 -0.67
CA VAL A 31 4.11 4.61 -1.54
C VAL A 31 4.53 5.80 -2.42
N GLY A 32 3.57 6.60 -2.91
CA GLY A 32 3.86 7.82 -3.65
C GLY A 32 4.61 8.85 -2.80
N ASP A 33 4.15 9.09 -1.58
CA ASP A 33 4.76 10.04 -0.65
C ASP A 33 6.11 9.54 -0.14
N LEU A 34 6.23 8.25 0.20
CA LEU A 34 7.50 7.65 0.57
C LEU A 34 8.52 7.74 -0.58
N PHE A 35 8.08 7.52 -1.82
CA PHE A 35 8.95 7.71 -2.98
C PHE A 35 9.40 9.17 -3.12
N PHE A 36 8.48 10.13 -2.96
CA PHE A 36 8.83 11.55 -2.96
C PHE A 36 9.88 11.83 -1.89
N LEU A 37 9.65 11.36 -0.67
CA LEU A 37 10.55 11.55 0.45
C LEU A 37 11.91 10.92 0.15
N LEU A 38 11.99 9.70 -0.36
CA LEU A 38 13.26 9.01 -0.61
C LEU A 38 14.07 9.58 -1.79
N VAL A 39 13.42 10.14 -2.80
CA VAL A 39 14.06 10.53 -4.07
C VAL A 39 14.23 12.04 -4.20
N ALA A 40 13.44 12.85 -3.50
CA ALA A 40 13.58 14.29 -3.53
C ALA A 40 14.95 14.68 -2.93
N PRO A 41 15.82 15.36 -3.70
CA PRO A 41 17.13 15.76 -3.22
C PRO A 41 16.98 16.80 -2.12
N SER A 42 17.82 16.68 -1.09
CA SER A 42 18.01 17.75 -0.10
C SER A 42 18.60 18.97 -0.82
N VAL A 43 17.87 20.08 -0.83
CA VAL A 43 18.37 21.36 -1.33
C VAL A 43 18.57 22.29 -0.15
N SER A 44 19.82 22.65 0.09
CA SER A 44 20.18 23.80 0.92
C SER A 44 20.26 25.04 0.03
N HIS A 45 19.40 26.01 0.30
CA HIS A 45 19.41 27.32 -0.34
C HIS A 45 19.84 28.36 0.66
N SER A 46 21.00 28.99 0.43
CA SER A 46 21.40 30.19 1.17
C SER A 46 20.76 31.41 0.51
N ASP A 47 19.95 32.15 1.25
CA ASP A 47 19.55 33.47 0.83
C ASP A 47 20.71 34.48 0.92
N SER A 48 20.52 35.65 0.30
CA SER A 48 21.49 36.74 0.30
C SER A 48 21.74 37.38 1.67
N SER A 49 20.88 37.12 2.66
CA SER A 49 21.09 37.53 4.06
C SER A 49 21.93 36.55 4.87
N GLY A 50 22.42 35.47 4.25
CA GLY A 50 23.21 34.44 4.91
C GLY A 50 22.38 33.43 5.70
N TYR A 51 21.04 33.46 5.56
CA TYR A 51 20.19 32.41 6.09
C TYR A 51 20.17 31.25 5.09
N SER A 52 20.77 30.12 5.48
CA SER A 52 20.60 28.86 4.78
C SER A 52 19.23 28.26 5.12
N TYR A 53 18.28 28.37 4.19
CA TYR A 53 17.07 27.57 4.18
C TYR A 53 17.40 26.21 3.58
N GLU A 54 17.47 25.20 4.43
CA GLU A 54 17.42 23.82 3.95
C GLU A 54 15.96 23.48 3.65
N PHE A 55 15.57 23.57 2.37
CA PHE A 55 14.19 23.31 1.94
C PHE A 55 13.76 21.86 2.23
N PHE A 56 14.73 20.96 2.31
CA PHE A 56 14.59 19.63 2.90
C PHE A 56 15.93 19.23 3.50
N HIS A 57 16.19 19.60 4.75
CA HIS A 57 17.13 18.82 5.54
C HIS A 57 16.44 17.47 5.75
N PHE A 58 16.95 16.38 5.17
CA PHE A 58 16.58 15.00 5.53
C PHE A 58 16.95 14.66 6.99
N ALA A 59 17.03 15.66 7.87
CA ALA A 59 17.46 15.63 9.25
C ALA A 59 16.27 15.65 10.23
N GLY A 60 15.04 15.82 9.73
CA GLY A 60 13.82 15.54 10.48
C GLY A 60 13.38 14.12 10.20
N SER A 61 13.87 13.16 10.98
CA SER A 61 13.52 11.74 10.90
C SER A 61 12.00 11.45 11.02
N PHE A 62 11.15 12.46 11.23
CA PHE A 62 9.71 12.37 11.35
C PHE A 62 8.89 12.83 10.12
N ASP A 63 9.49 13.31 9.03
CA ASP A 63 8.72 13.82 7.87
C ASP A 63 7.91 12.72 7.13
N TRP A 64 8.38 11.47 7.17
CA TRP A 64 7.57 10.35 6.69
C TRP A 64 6.35 10.08 7.58
N LEU A 65 6.44 10.39 8.88
CA LEU A 65 5.35 10.18 9.82
C LEU A 65 4.28 11.25 9.64
N THR A 66 4.68 12.49 9.35
CA THR A 66 3.74 13.57 9.01
C THR A 66 3.02 13.27 7.71
N ALA A 67 3.74 12.79 6.67
CA ALA A 67 3.15 12.31 5.42
C ALA A 67 2.18 11.14 5.66
N PHE A 68 2.60 10.11 6.42
CA PHE A 68 1.74 8.97 6.76
C PHE A 68 0.46 9.38 7.48
N VAL A 69 0.55 10.28 8.48
CA VAL A 69 -0.62 10.79 9.20
C VAL A 69 -1.53 11.56 8.25
N GLY A 70 -0.96 12.38 7.35
CA GLY A 70 -1.69 13.04 6.27
C GLY A 70 -2.45 12.02 5.41
N ASP A 71 -1.78 11.00 4.90
CA ASP A 71 -2.38 9.96 4.06
C ASP A 71 -3.51 9.19 4.75
N VAL A 72 -3.32 8.82 6.02
CA VAL A 72 -4.35 8.13 6.81
C VAL A 72 -5.58 9.02 6.97
N ILE A 73 -5.40 10.30 7.31
CA ILE A 73 -6.49 11.27 7.42
C ILE A 73 -7.17 11.43 6.06
N LEU A 74 -6.41 11.63 4.98
CA LEU A 74 -6.92 11.81 3.62
C LEU A 74 -7.74 10.59 3.15
N GLY A 75 -7.19 9.39 3.31
CA GLY A 75 -7.87 8.14 2.98
C GLY A 75 -9.16 7.97 3.77
N GLY A 76 -9.14 8.25 5.08
CA GLY A 76 -10.31 8.19 5.96
C GLY A 76 -11.41 9.18 5.58
N VAL A 77 -11.07 10.46 5.37
CA VAL A 77 -12.06 11.49 5.02
C VAL A 77 -12.60 11.31 3.61
N ALA A 78 -11.75 10.91 2.65
CA ALA A 78 -12.20 10.59 1.31
C ALA A 78 -13.21 9.43 1.35
N LEU A 79 -12.90 8.36 2.09
CA LEU A 79 -13.81 7.23 2.24
C LEU A 79 -15.16 7.65 2.84
N ALA A 80 -15.16 8.42 3.92
CA ALA A 80 -16.37 8.90 4.58
C ALA A 80 -17.20 9.81 3.65
N ALA A 81 -16.54 10.76 2.98
CA ALA A 81 -17.20 11.70 2.07
C ALA A 81 -17.85 10.98 0.88
N PHE A 82 -17.12 10.11 0.19
CA PHE A 82 -17.65 9.36 -0.96
C PHE A 82 -18.69 8.31 -0.58
N ARG A 83 -18.73 7.86 0.69
CA ARG A 83 -19.78 6.98 1.22
C ARG A 83 -21.10 7.71 1.44
N TRP A 84 -21.06 8.89 2.04
CA TRP A 84 -22.27 9.61 2.45
C TRP A 84 -22.77 10.62 1.40
N ILE A 85 -21.90 11.07 0.50
CA ILE A 85 -22.23 12.06 -0.52
C ILE A 85 -22.22 11.38 -1.90
N SER A 86 -23.41 11.11 -2.43
CA SER A 86 -23.58 10.41 -3.71
C SER A 86 -23.04 11.19 -4.92
N LYS A 87 -22.98 12.52 -4.83
CA LYS A 87 -22.51 13.39 -5.91
C LYS A 87 -21.02 13.66 -5.74
N THR A 88 -20.19 13.16 -6.66
CA THR A 88 -18.72 13.35 -6.69
C THR A 88 -18.31 14.82 -6.52
N TRP A 89 -19.01 15.75 -7.18
CA TRP A 89 -18.68 17.18 -7.13
C TRP A 89 -18.95 17.84 -5.77
N LEU A 90 -19.78 17.22 -4.90
CA LEU A 90 -19.98 17.63 -3.51
C LEU A 90 -19.04 16.87 -2.56
N ALA A 91 -18.77 15.60 -2.86
CA ALA A 91 -17.89 14.75 -2.04
C ALA A 91 -16.45 15.27 -2.01
N VAL A 92 -15.92 15.74 -3.14
CA VAL A 92 -14.53 16.23 -3.25
C VAL A 92 -14.28 17.46 -2.36
N PRO A 93 -15.08 18.56 -2.44
CA PRO A 93 -14.92 19.69 -1.54
C PRO A 93 -15.09 19.30 -0.06
N ALA A 94 -16.06 18.44 0.26
CA ALA A 94 -16.29 17.98 1.63
C ALA A 94 -15.09 17.21 2.20
N ALA A 95 -14.52 16.27 1.42
CA ALA A 95 -13.31 15.55 1.79
C ALA A 95 -12.12 16.50 1.97
N SER A 96 -11.99 17.51 1.11
CA SER A 96 -10.88 18.47 1.14
C SER A 96 -10.94 19.37 2.38
N ILE A 97 -12.13 19.87 2.73
CA ILE A 97 -12.31 20.68 3.95
C ILE A 97 -12.03 19.82 5.18
N ALA A 98 -12.62 18.61 5.25
CA ALA A 98 -12.42 17.71 6.37
C ALA A 98 -10.94 17.30 6.54
N TYR A 99 -10.25 17.03 5.43
CA TYR A 99 -8.81 16.75 5.42
C TYR A 99 -8.04 17.85 6.13
N VAL A 100 -8.16 19.10 5.68
CA VAL A 100 -7.35 20.21 6.23
C VAL A 100 -7.70 20.49 7.69
N VAL A 101 -8.99 20.42 8.05
CA VAL A 101 -9.45 20.63 9.44
C VAL A 101 -8.87 19.58 10.40
N LEU A 102 -8.66 18.35 9.95
CA LEU A 102 -8.12 17.26 10.77
C LEU A 102 -6.58 17.17 10.70
N GLU A 103 -6.00 17.36 9.52
CA GLU A 103 -4.57 17.28 9.25
C GLU A 103 -3.80 18.33 10.07
N ARG A 104 -4.21 19.60 10.03
CA ARG A 104 -3.43 20.69 10.65
C ARG A 104 -3.29 20.52 12.17
N PRO A 105 -4.35 20.25 12.95
CA PRO A 105 -4.21 19.97 14.37
C PRO A 105 -3.41 18.69 14.64
N ALA A 106 -3.59 17.63 13.84
CA ALA A 106 -2.85 16.39 14.01
C ALA A 106 -1.34 16.58 13.80
N LEU A 107 -0.95 17.28 12.73
CA LEU A 107 0.43 17.66 12.45
C LEU A 107 0.99 18.57 13.55
N TYR A 108 0.21 19.52 14.06
CA TYR A 108 0.65 20.36 15.18
C TYR A 108 0.94 19.56 16.44
N VAL A 109 0.05 18.65 16.83
CA VAL A 109 0.25 17.76 17.99
C VAL A 109 1.48 16.88 17.75
N LEU A 110 1.62 16.33 16.54
CA LEU A 110 2.74 15.50 16.14
C LEU A 110 4.06 16.28 16.26
N TYR A 111 4.18 17.45 15.63
CA TYR A 111 5.38 18.30 15.75
C TYR A 111 5.68 18.67 17.20
N LYS A 112 4.66 18.99 18.01
CA LYS A 112 4.81 19.31 19.44
C LYS A 112 5.38 18.14 20.25
N LEU A 113 4.94 16.92 19.96
CA LEU A 113 5.41 15.71 20.65
C LEU A 113 6.84 15.34 20.26
N LEU A 114 7.23 15.66 19.03
CA LEU A 114 8.45 15.15 18.43
C LEU A 114 9.61 16.16 18.45
N ARG A 115 9.33 17.46 18.49
CA ARG A 115 10.34 18.52 18.48
C ARG A 115 10.13 19.43 19.70
N SER A 116 10.81 19.11 20.80
CA SER A 116 10.51 19.67 22.12
C SER A 116 10.93 21.14 22.34
N GLU A 117 11.76 21.77 21.47
CA GLU A 117 12.40 23.05 21.82
C GLU A 117 12.27 24.22 20.81
N GLU A 118 11.85 24.02 19.55
CA GLU A 118 11.75 25.11 18.54
C GLU A 118 10.30 25.50 18.19
N PHE A 119 9.48 25.69 19.23
CA PHE A 119 8.02 25.81 19.10
C PHE A 119 7.53 27.07 18.38
N SER A 120 8.29 28.16 18.41
CA SER A 120 7.88 29.46 17.84
C SER A 120 7.78 29.45 16.31
N SER A 121 8.31 28.42 15.64
CA SER A 121 8.38 28.36 14.19
C SER A 121 7.13 27.77 13.51
N TYR A 122 6.13 27.25 14.23
CA TYR A 122 5.01 26.49 13.62
C TYR A 122 3.73 27.28 13.35
N GLU A 123 3.72 28.60 13.56
CA GLU A 123 2.55 29.44 13.26
C GLU A 123 2.14 29.37 11.78
N TRP A 124 3.09 29.09 10.87
CA TRP A 124 2.80 28.92 9.45
C TRP A 124 1.85 27.74 9.18
N LEU A 125 1.82 26.73 10.05
CA LEU A 125 0.94 25.56 9.88
C LEU A 125 -0.53 26.00 9.91
N PHE A 126 -0.84 27.03 10.70
CA PHE A 126 -2.19 27.59 10.82
C PHE A 126 -2.43 28.84 9.96
N ALA A 127 -1.46 29.25 9.15
CA ALA A 127 -1.64 30.39 8.26
C ALA A 127 -2.80 30.12 7.28
N PRO A 128 -3.71 31.07 7.02
CA PRO A 128 -4.81 30.86 6.06
C PRO A 128 -4.36 30.37 4.68
N GLN A 129 -3.15 30.75 4.29
CA GLN A 129 -2.48 30.35 3.06
C GLN A 129 -2.23 28.83 3.01
N SER A 130 -1.75 28.25 4.12
CA SER A 130 -1.44 26.82 4.20
C SER A 130 -2.73 25.98 4.12
N PHE A 131 -3.81 26.44 4.76
CA PHE A 131 -5.13 25.83 4.65
C PHE A 131 -5.62 25.80 3.21
N LEU A 132 -5.56 26.96 2.53
CA LEU A 132 -5.99 27.08 1.14
C LEU A 132 -5.19 26.17 0.21
N LEU A 133 -3.86 26.12 0.37
CA LEU A 133 -2.99 25.30 -0.45
C LEU A 133 -3.25 23.80 -0.27
N SER A 134 -3.39 23.31 0.97
CA SER A 134 -3.75 21.89 1.20
C SER A 134 -5.13 21.56 0.63
N MET A 135 -6.11 22.45 0.81
CA MET A 135 -7.46 22.23 0.29
C MET A 135 -7.44 22.18 -1.25
N LEU A 136 -6.72 23.09 -1.90
CA LEU A 136 -6.54 23.11 -3.35
C LEU A 136 -5.87 21.83 -3.85
N TRP A 137 -4.83 21.34 -3.16
CA TRP A 137 -4.14 20.10 -3.53
C TRP A 137 -5.12 18.92 -3.61
N VAL A 138 -5.90 18.68 -2.55
CA VAL A 138 -6.89 17.59 -2.50
C VAL A 138 -7.98 17.75 -3.58
N ILE A 139 -8.52 18.96 -3.73
CA ILE A 139 -9.56 19.26 -4.74
C ILE A 139 -9.04 18.93 -6.14
N LEU A 140 -7.85 19.41 -6.47
CA LEU A 140 -7.29 19.30 -7.82
C LEU A 140 -6.93 17.86 -8.17
N ILE A 141 -6.36 17.10 -7.24
CA ILE A 141 -6.05 15.68 -7.46
C ILE A 141 -7.32 14.86 -7.65
N PHE A 142 -8.29 14.95 -6.73
CA PHE A 142 -9.51 14.14 -6.86
C PHE A 142 -10.36 14.56 -8.05
N THR A 143 -10.45 15.86 -8.34
CA THR A 143 -11.19 16.35 -9.51
C THR A 143 -10.49 15.91 -10.79
N GLY A 144 -9.16 16.02 -10.86
CA GLY A 144 -8.36 15.56 -11.98
C GLY A 144 -8.58 14.07 -12.27
N ILE A 145 -8.48 13.22 -11.24
CA ILE A 145 -8.74 11.78 -11.35
C ILE A 145 -10.19 11.52 -11.78
N ALA A 146 -11.18 12.15 -11.13
CA ALA A 146 -12.59 11.95 -11.46
C ALA A 146 -12.93 12.37 -12.90
N LEU A 147 -12.36 13.47 -13.38
CA LEU A 147 -12.58 13.96 -14.74
C LEU A 147 -11.93 13.04 -15.77
N ALA A 148 -10.67 12.63 -15.52
CA ALA A 148 -9.95 11.72 -16.38
C ALA A 148 -10.66 10.36 -16.50
N LEU A 149 -11.19 9.81 -15.39
CA LEU A 149 -11.97 8.58 -15.39
C LEU A 149 -13.27 8.67 -16.19
N ARG A 150 -13.87 9.86 -16.25
CA ARG A 150 -15.07 10.11 -17.04
C ARG A 150 -14.79 10.11 -18.55
N TRP A 151 -13.60 10.57 -18.96
CA TRP A 151 -13.29 10.86 -20.36
C TRP A 151 -12.37 9.80 -21.00
N MET A 152 -11.60 9.07 -20.21
CA MET A 152 -10.62 8.10 -20.71
C MET A 152 -11.12 6.66 -20.53
N ARG A 153 -11.00 5.86 -21.59
CA ARG A 153 -11.42 4.45 -21.59
C ARG A 153 -10.52 3.55 -20.72
N HIS A 154 -9.23 3.90 -20.60
CA HIS A 154 -8.24 3.08 -19.91
C HIS A 154 -8.00 3.62 -18.49
N THR A 155 -8.34 2.82 -17.47
CA THR A 155 -8.28 3.23 -16.05
C THR A 155 -6.88 3.66 -15.61
N TRP A 156 -5.82 2.98 -16.05
CA TRP A 156 -4.45 3.35 -15.66
C TRP A 156 -4.03 4.70 -16.23
N LEU A 157 -4.35 4.97 -17.50
CA LEU A 157 -4.11 6.27 -18.13
C LEU A 157 -4.94 7.37 -17.47
N ALA A 158 -6.18 7.06 -17.07
CA ALA A 158 -7.05 7.99 -16.36
C ALA A 158 -6.46 8.37 -15.00
N LEU A 159 -6.02 7.39 -14.21
CA LEU A 159 -5.39 7.62 -12.91
C LEU A 159 -4.10 8.45 -13.05
N MET A 160 -3.22 8.10 -13.99
CA MET A 160 -1.99 8.85 -14.24
C MET A 160 -2.26 10.27 -14.69
N THR A 161 -3.07 10.44 -15.74
CA THR A 161 -3.36 11.76 -16.33
C THR A 161 -4.04 12.66 -15.31
N GLY A 162 -5.00 12.13 -14.55
CA GLY A 162 -5.71 12.87 -13.52
C GLY A 162 -4.82 13.32 -12.35
N ALA A 163 -4.00 12.41 -11.82
CA ALA A 163 -3.08 12.73 -10.71
C ALA A 163 -1.98 13.73 -11.14
N LEU A 164 -1.39 13.54 -12.33
CA LEU A 164 -0.39 14.43 -12.89
C LEU A 164 -0.96 15.83 -13.18
N ALA A 165 -2.12 15.91 -13.82
CA ALA A 165 -2.78 17.19 -14.12
C ALA A 165 -3.17 17.95 -12.85
N GLY A 166 -3.73 17.25 -11.85
CA GLY A 166 -4.07 17.84 -10.56
C GLY A 166 -2.84 18.41 -9.84
N THR A 167 -1.73 17.67 -9.86
CA THR A 167 -0.47 18.08 -9.22
C THR A 167 0.20 19.25 -9.93
N LEU A 168 0.25 19.22 -11.27
CA LEU A 168 0.78 20.33 -12.06
C LEU A 168 -0.02 21.61 -11.80
N LEU A 169 -1.35 21.53 -11.85
CA LEU A 169 -2.22 22.68 -11.61
C LEU A 169 -2.08 23.20 -10.18
N HIS A 170 -1.95 22.29 -9.20
CA HIS A 170 -1.69 22.67 -7.81
C HIS A 170 -0.40 23.47 -7.68
N ARG A 171 0.70 23.01 -8.30
CA ARG A 171 2.00 23.71 -8.24
C ARG A 171 1.94 25.09 -8.90
N ILE A 172 1.24 25.21 -10.03
CA ILE A 172 1.04 26.51 -10.70
C ILE A 172 0.25 27.46 -9.80
N LEU A 173 -0.86 27.02 -9.22
CA LEU A 173 -1.67 27.86 -8.32
C LEU A 173 -0.92 28.21 -7.03
N ALA A 174 -0.18 27.25 -6.46
CA ALA A 174 0.63 27.48 -5.28
C ALA A 174 1.69 28.56 -5.53
N PHE A 175 2.36 28.49 -6.67
CA PHE A 175 3.31 29.51 -7.10
C PHE A 175 2.64 30.88 -7.24
N LEU A 176 1.47 30.97 -7.90
CA LEU A 176 0.74 32.23 -8.05
C LEU A 176 0.32 32.82 -6.70
N ILE A 177 -0.19 32.00 -5.78
CA ILE A 177 -0.57 32.42 -4.43
C ILE A 177 0.64 32.95 -3.66
N GLN A 178 1.77 32.23 -3.73
CA GLN A 178 3.01 32.65 -3.08
C GLN A 178 3.54 33.96 -3.67
N GLN A 179 3.51 34.11 -5.00
CA GLN A 179 3.91 35.33 -5.68
C GLN A 179 3.05 36.53 -5.26
N LEU A 180 1.73 36.36 -5.20
CA LEU A 180 0.81 37.39 -4.72
C LEU A 180 1.02 37.76 -3.25
N SER A 181 1.49 36.80 -2.43
CA SER A 181 1.85 37.05 -1.03
C SER A 181 3.23 37.69 -0.83
N GLY A 182 3.97 37.97 -1.91
CA GLY A 182 5.33 38.52 -1.85
C GLY A 182 6.39 37.51 -1.37
N ARG A 183 6.06 36.21 -1.34
CA ARG A 183 6.91 35.10 -0.87
C ARG A 183 7.26 34.11 -1.98
N GLY A 184 7.08 34.49 -3.24
CA GLY A 184 7.22 33.59 -4.37
C GLY A 184 8.67 33.29 -4.70
N GLU A 185 9.13 32.09 -4.36
CA GLU A 185 10.37 31.54 -4.91
C GLU A 185 10.05 30.63 -6.09
N LEU A 186 10.11 31.21 -7.30
CA LEU A 186 9.89 30.49 -8.56
C LEU A 186 10.83 29.28 -8.68
N ILE A 187 12.09 29.45 -8.25
CA ILE A 187 13.12 28.41 -8.34
C ILE A 187 12.71 27.19 -7.53
N THR A 188 12.31 27.37 -6.28
CA THR A 188 11.87 26.32 -5.37
C THR A 188 10.64 25.58 -5.93
N SER A 189 9.65 26.32 -6.44
CA SER A 189 8.45 25.71 -7.04
C SER A 189 8.75 24.87 -8.29
N LEU A 190 9.62 25.37 -9.17
CA LEU A 190 10.03 24.65 -10.39
C LEU A 190 10.90 23.43 -10.07
N PHE A 191 11.74 23.53 -9.04
CA PHE A 191 12.65 22.47 -8.62
C PHE A 191 11.89 21.23 -8.12
N PHE A 192 10.83 21.40 -7.33
CA PHE A 192 10.05 20.28 -6.77
C PHE A 192 9.00 19.71 -7.73
N LEU A 193 8.70 20.40 -8.83
CA LEU A 193 7.72 19.95 -9.82
C LEU A 193 8.01 18.53 -10.35
N PRO A 194 9.21 18.20 -10.86
CA PRO A 194 9.49 16.85 -11.38
C PRO A 194 9.29 15.76 -10.33
N PHE A 195 9.68 15.99 -9.08
CA PHE A 195 9.54 15.02 -8.00
C PHE A 195 8.08 14.80 -7.61
N GLY A 196 7.29 15.87 -7.51
CA GLY A 196 5.85 15.77 -7.25
C GLY A 196 5.11 15.03 -8.37
N LEU A 197 5.48 15.28 -9.63
CA LEU A 197 4.92 14.55 -10.77
C LEU A 197 5.31 13.06 -10.74
N LEU A 198 6.57 12.75 -10.42
CA LEU A 198 7.06 11.38 -10.35
C LEU A 198 6.40 10.59 -9.21
N SER A 199 6.26 11.20 -8.03
CA SER A 199 5.51 10.65 -6.89
C SER A 199 4.08 10.29 -7.27
N MET A 200 3.39 11.18 -7.99
CA MET A 200 2.00 10.97 -8.42
C MET A 200 1.88 9.93 -9.54
N ALA A 201 2.90 9.81 -10.39
CA ALA A 201 3.01 8.72 -11.34
C ALA A 201 3.16 7.36 -10.62
N VAL A 202 4.02 7.30 -9.60
CA VAL A 202 4.21 6.11 -8.75
C VAL A 202 2.90 5.74 -8.05
N PHE A 203 2.24 6.71 -7.39
CA PHE A 203 0.91 6.55 -6.80
C PHE A 203 -0.07 5.91 -7.79
N ALA A 204 -0.22 6.50 -8.98
CA ALA A 204 -1.20 6.04 -9.97
C ALA A 204 -0.89 4.62 -10.49
N LEU A 205 0.39 4.30 -10.72
CA LEU A 205 0.83 2.98 -11.17
C LEU A 205 0.61 1.92 -10.09
N VAL A 206 0.97 2.22 -8.84
CA VAL A 206 0.78 1.33 -7.69
C VAL A 206 -0.71 1.10 -7.46
N PHE A 207 -1.52 2.17 -7.44
CA PHE A 207 -2.96 2.06 -7.25
C PHE A 207 -3.62 1.22 -8.35
N TYR A 208 -3.26 1.46 -9.62
CA TYR A 208 -3.75 0.65 -10.73
C TYR A 208 -3.31 -0.81 -10.64
N GLY A 209 -2.03 -1.07 -10.33
CA GLY A 209 -1.49 -2.41 -10.16
C GLY A 209 -2.25 -3.18 -9.07
N LEU A 210 -2.42 -2.55 -7.91
CA LEU A 210 -3.20 -3.07 -6.80
C LEU A 210 -4.66 -3.33 -7.18
N LEU A 211 -5.32 -2.41 -7.87
CA LEU A 211 -6.69 -2.61 -8.37
C LEU A 211 -6.79 -3.78 -9.34
N ARG A 212 -5.81 -3.95 -10.24
CA ARG A 212 -5.79 -5.06 -11.21
C ARG A 212 -5.50 -6.39 -10.55
N LEU A 213 -4.69 -6.39 -9.50
CA LEU A 213 -4.49 -7.56 -8.66
C LEU A 213 -5.81 -7.91 -7.98
N THR A 214 -6.48 -6.93 -7.33
CA THR A 214 -7.69 -7.11 -6.52
C THR A 214 -8.97 -7.46 -7.28
N SER A 215 -9.19 -6.85 -8.44
CA SER A 215 -10.50 -6.87 -9.11
C SER A 215 -10.96 -8.24 -9.66
N GLY A 216 -10.06 -9.21 -9.84
CA GLY A 216 -10.40 -10.53 -10.39
C GLY A 216 -11.05 -10.49 -11.80
N PRO A 217 -11.12 -11.61 -12.55
CA PRO A 217 -11.78 -11.63 -13.86
C PRO A 217 -13.32 -11.57 -13.82
N SER A 218 -13.97 -11.66 -12.66
CA SER A 218 -15.40 -11.98 -12.55
C SER A 218 -16.14 -11.07 -11.58
N LEU A 219 -16.72 -9.99 -12.11
CA LEU A 219 -17.68 -9.11 -11.39
C LEU A 219 -19.15 -9.49 -11.64
N GLY A 220 -19.44 -10.69 -12.14
CA GLY A 220 -20.77 -11.01 -12.71
C GLY A 220 -21.38 -12.37 -12.40
N GLN A 221 -20.88 -13.15 -11.45
CA GLN A 221 -21.52 -14.43 -11.10
C GLN A 221 -21.81 -14.53 -9.60
N GLY A 222 -23.03 -14.98 -9.33
CA GLY A 222 -23.79 -14.81 -8.11
C GLY A 222 -23.31 -15.62 -6.91
N GLU A 223 -23.99 -15.32 -5.80
CA GLU A 223 -23.66 -15.65 -4.43
C GLU A 223 -23.74 -17.15 -4.12
N GLY A 224 -22.74 -17.66 -3.42
CA GLY A 224 -22.78 -18.97 -2.75
C GLY A 224 -21.43 -19.66 -2.62
N GLU A 225 -20.49 -19.39 -3.52
CA GLU A 225 -19.28 -20.19 -3.61
C GLU A 225 -18.14 -19.66 -2.72
N GLN A 226 -17.36 -20.58 -2.12
CA GLN A 226 -16.11 -20.31 -1.39
C GLN A 226 -14.99 -19.77 -2.30
N HIS A 227 -15.29 -18.77 -3.13
CA HIS A 227 -14.33 -18.17 -4.03
C HIS A 227 -13.27 -17.44 -3.20
N ILE A 228 -12.03 -17.92 -3.27
CA ILE A 228 -10.88 -17.21 -2.72
C ILE A 228 -10.66 -16.00 -3.63
N SER A 229 -10.88 -14.78 -3.10
CA SER A 229 -10.56 -13.56 -3.85
C SER A 229 -9.04 -13.49 -4.04
N ARG A 230 -8.56 -14.02 -5.17
CA ARG A 230 -7.14 -13.96 -5.57
C ARG A 230 -6.59 -12.57 -5.39
N GLY A 231 -7.42 -11.60 -5.74
CA GLY A 231 -7.02 -10.24 -5.72
C GLY A 231 -6.88 -9.67 -4.32
N PHE A 232 -7.84 -9.92 -3.44
CA PHE A 232 -7.69 -9.56 -2.03
C PHE A 232 -6.38 -10.10 -1.45
N PHE A 233 -6.11 -11.41 -1.58
CA PHE A 233 -4.89 -12.00 -1.02
C PHE A 233 -3.62 -11.42 -1.66
N LEU A 234 -3.56 -11.27 -2.99
CA LEU A 234 -2.38 -10.71 -3.65
C LEU A 234 -2.16 -9.24 -3.30
N GLY A 235 -3.20 -8.42 -3.33
CA GLY A 235 -3.11 -6.99 -3.02
C GLY A 235 -2.75 -6.76 -1.56
N THR A 236 -3.38 -7.50 -0.65
CA THR A 236 -3.09 -7.39 0.79
C THR A 236 -1.69 -7.86 1.11
N ILE A 237 -1.23 -9.03 0.64
CA ILE A 237 0.13 -9.51 0.87
C ILE A 237 1.15 -8.57 0.22
N ALA A 238 0.88 -8.09 -1.00
CA ALA A 238 1.80 -7.18 -1.68
C ALA A 238 2.03 -5.87 -0.90
N VAL A 239 0.98 -5.32 -0.29
CA VAL A 239 1.08 -4.10 0.53
C VAL A 239 1.62 -4.41 1.92
N ALA A 240 1.00 -5.37 2.61
CA ALA A 240 1.26 -5.65 4.02
C ALA A 240 2.64 -6.27 4.26
N ASP A 241 3.19 -7.00 3.29
CA ASP A 241 4.55 -7.56 3.41
C ASP A 241 5.56 -6.76 2.59
N GLY A 242 5.18 -6.26 1.41
CA GLY A 242 6.11 -5.57 0.50
C GLY A 242 6.57 -4.21 1.01
N LEU A 243 5.67 -3.43 1.63
CA LEU A 243 6.03 -2.13 2.17
C LEU A 243 6.89 -2.25 3.45
N PRO A 244 6.55 -3.11 4.43
CA PRO A 244 7.46 -3.39 5.55
C PRO A 244 8.81 -3.93 5.09
N LEU A 245 8.85 -4.82 4.10
CA LEU A 245 10.12 -5.30 3.54
C LEU A 245 10.99 -4.13 3.06
N LEU A 246 10.42 -3.22 2.26
CA LEU A 246 11.13 -2.04 1.77
C LEU A 246 11.62 -1.16 2.94
N ILE A 247 10.75 -0.90 3.92
CA ILE A 247 11.08 -0.11 5.11
C ILE A 247 12.21 -0.78 5.91
N PHE A 248 12.15 -2.09 6.12
CA PHE A 248 13.16 -2.83 6.86
C PHE A 248 14.51 -2.81 6.14
N GLU A 249 14.54 -3.06 4.82
CA GLU A 249 15.79 -3.04 4.06
C GLU A 249 16.39 -1.64 3.98
N VAL A 250 15.62 -0.65 3.54
CA VAL A 250 16.11 0.73 3.41
C VAL A 250 16.49 1.29 4.78
N GLY A 251 15.65 1.10 5.80
CA GLY A 251 15.96 1.57 7.15
C GLY A 251 17.24 0.92 7.69
N THR A 252 17.41 -0.40 7.50
CA THR A 252 18.64 -1.09 7.95
C THR A 252 19.86 -0.64 7.15
N LEU A 253 19.70 -0.24 5.88
CA LEU A 253 20.76 0.40 5.09
C LEU A 253 21.18 1.73 5.63
N LEU A 254 20.21 2.59 5.91
CA LEU A 254 20.51 3.90 6.47
C LEU A 254 21.20 3.78 7.83
N LEU A 255 20.80 2.80 8.65
CA LEU A 255 21.47 2.47 9.91
C LEU A 255 22.90 1.95 9.71
N THR A 256 23.10 1.01 8.80
CA THR A 256 24.43 0.40 8.56
C THR A 256 25.40 1.35 7.89
N LEU A 257 24.91 2.30 7.10
CA LEU A 257 25.71 3.37 6.50
C LEU A 257 25.93 4.56 7.43
N GLU A 258 25.48 4.48 8.70
CA GLU A 258 25.57 5.55 9.69
C GLU A 258 24.99 6.89 9.21
N VAL A 259 23.99 6.84 8.31
CA VAL A 259 23.32 8.03 7.77
C VAL A 259 22.39 8.64 8.81
N TRP A 260 21.83 7.83 9.69
CA TRP A 260 20.98 8.30 10.79
C TRP A 260 21.81 8.72 11.99
N GLU A 261 21.61 9.96 12.41
CA GLU A 261 22.21 10.49 13.64
C GLU A 261 21.44 9.96 14.86
N ARG A 262 22.03 10.10 16.06
CA ARG A 262 21.38 9.66 17.31
C ARG A 262 20.00 10.31 17.55
N ARG A 263 19.77 11.51 17.01
CA ARG A 263 18.46 12.20 17.05
C ARG A 263 17.37 11.47 16.25
N ASP A 264 17.76 10.59 15.33
CA ASP A 264 16.87 9.86 14.43
C ASP A 264 16.43 8.48 14.95
N ALA A 265 16.81 8.13 16.17
CA ALA A 265 16.47 6.84 16.76
C ALA A 265 14.97 6.67 17.05
N VAL A 266 14.31 7.73 17.55
CA VAL A 266 12.88 7.65 17.90
C VAL A 266 12.01 7.44 16.65
N PRO A 267 12.22 8.17 15.53
CA PRO A 267 11.37 7.98 14.35
C PRO A 267 11.68 6.68 13.63
N ALA A 268 12.95 6.30 13.57
CA ALA A 268 13.34 4.99 13.09
C ALA A 268 12.55 3.90 13.82
N LEU A 269 12.51 3.97 15.15
CA LEU A 269 11.74 3.02 15.96
C LEU A 269 10.25 3.04 15.65
N LEU A 270 9.64 4.22 15.50
CA LEU A 270 8.22 4.35 15.13
C LEU A 270 7.94 3.77 13.73
N LEU A 271 8.84 3.99 12.78
CA LEU A 271 8.75 3.47 11.41
C LEU A 271 8.83 1.95 11.41
N TYR A 272 9.78 1.38 12.16
CA TYR A 272 9.89 -0.06 12.32
C TYR A 272 8.71 -0.67 13.06
N LEU A 273 8.15 0.03 14.06
CA LEU A 273 6.94 -0.41 14.74
C LEU A 273 5.76 -0.46 13.79
N LEU A 274 5.57 0.59 12.98
CA LEU A 274 4.52 0.63 11.96
C LEU A 274 4.69 -0.50 10.93
N ALA A 275 5.91 -0.68 10.40
CA ALA A 275 6.25 -1.76 9.49
C ALA A 275 5.96 -3.14 10.12
N SER A 276 6.28 -3.33 11.40
CA SER A 276 6.01 -4.57 12.13
C SER A 276 4.51 -4.85 12.29
N LEU A 277 3.70 -3.82 12.56
CA LEU A 277 2.24 -3.94 12.66
C LEU A 277 1.63 -4.33 11.30
N MET A 278 2.10 -3.71 10.21
CA MET A 278 1.66 -4.05 8.86
C MET A 278 2.05 -5.48 8.48
N ALA A 279 3.29 -5.88 8.74
CA ALA A 279 3.74 -7.25 8.50
C ALA A 279 2.95 -8.27 9.33
N THR A 280 2.61 -7.93 10.58
CA THR A 280 1.75 -8.79 11.42
C THR A 280 0.38 -9.00 10.78
N TYR A 281 -0.24 -7.95 10.24
CA TYR A 281 -1.49 -8.08 9.50
C TYR A 281 -1.32 -8.96 8.24
N GLY A 282 -0.22 -8.80 7.50
CA GLY A 282 0.13 -9.65 6.36
C GLY A 282 0.23 -11.13 6.73
N ILE A 283 0.92 -11.45 7.82
CA ILE A 283 1.06 -12.81 8.37
C ILE A 283 -0.30 -13.42 8.73
N VAL A 284 -1.21 -12.65 9.33
CA VAL A 284 -2.57 -13.11 9.64
C VAL A 284 -3.34 -13.45 8.36
N VAL A 285 -3.30 -12.57 7.36
CA VAL A 285 -3.98 -12.80 6.07
C VAL A 285 -3.38 -13.99 5.32
N PHE A 286 -2.05 -14.14 5.34
CA PHE A 286 -1.37 -15.29 4.76
C PHE A 286 -1.70 -16.59 5.49
N SER A 287 -1.83 -16.55 6.82
CA SER A 287 -2.29 -17.71 7.62
C SER A 287 -3.71 -18.13 7.25
N VAL A 288 -4.61 -17.17 7.01
CA VAL A 288 -5.96 -17.47 6.51
C VAL A 288 -5.92 -18.13 5.13
N LEU A 289 -5.03 -17.67 4.23
CA LEU A 289 -4.84 -18.32 2.93
C LEU A 289 -4.37 -19.76 3.07
N ILE A 290 -3.38 -20.01 3.94
CA ILE A 290 -2.85 -21.35 4.23
C ILE A 290 -3.96 -22.25 4.79
N TYR A 291 -4.77 -21.74 5.72
CA TYR A 291 -5.91 -22.49 6.23
C TYR A 291 -6.87 -22.88 5.10
N ARG A 292 -7.27 -21.90 4.27
CA ARG A 292 -8.22 -22.13 3.18
C ARG A 292 -7.70 -23.08 2.12
N MET A 293 -6.42 -22.99 1.75
CA MET A 293 -5.85 -23.88 0.72
C MET A 293 -5.82 -25.33 1.21
N TRP A 294 -5.45 -25.57 2.46
CA TRP A 294 -5.45 -26.91 3.04
C TRP A 294 -6.87 -27.45 3.26
N ALA A 295 -7.82 -26.59 3.61
CA ALA A 295 -9.22 -26.98 3.79
C ALA A 295 -9.85 -27.49 2.47
N ALA A 296 -9.41 -26.97 1.34
CA ALA A 296 -9.97 -27.31 0.02
C ALA A 296 -9.62 -28.73 -0.48
N ILE A 297 -8.65 -29.41 0.13
CA ILE A 297 -8.18 -30.73 -0.28
C ILE A 297 -8.38 -31.81 0.80
N GLN A 298 -9.29 -31.59 1.76
CA GLN A 298 -9.54 -32.53 2.86
C GLN A 298 -10.46 -33.68 2.43
N ASP A 299 -9.89 -34.70 1.78
CA ASP A 299 -10.58 -35.96 1.36
C ASP A 299 -10.14 -37.19 2.19
N GLY A 300 -9.63 -36.98 3.39
CA GLY A 300 -9.10 -38.03 4.26
C GLY A 300 -7.70 -38.53 3.88
N HIS A 301 -7.15 -38.12 2.73
CA HIS A 301 -5.80 -38.51 2.27
C HIS A 301 -4.76 -37.40 2.40
N ALA A 302 -5.18 -36.17 2.74
CA ALA A 302 -4.28 -35.06 2.99
C ALA A 302 -3.36 -35.33 4.20
N ARG A 303 -2.06 -35.05 4.07
CA ARG A 303 -1.06 -35.35 5.11
C ARG A 303 -1.24 -34.52 6.39
N THR A 304 -1.95 -33.39 6.30
CA THR A 304 -2.15 -32.47 7.40
C THR A 304 -3.53 -31.83 7.34
N THR A 305 -4.01 -31.41 8.51
CA THR A 305 -5.25 -30.65 8.68
C THR A 305 -4.97 -29.15 8.51
N PRO A 306 -5.97 -28.34 8.13
CA PRO A 306 -5.80 -26.89 7.95
C PRO A 306 -5.27 -26.17 9.20
N GLY A 307 -5.76 -26.55 10.39
CA GLY A 307 -5.29 -25.98 11.66
C GLY A 307 -3.82 -26.29 11.95
N ARG A 308 -3.38 -27.54 11.72
CA ARG A 308 -1.97 -27.94 11.87
C ARG A 308 -1.06 -27.26 10.85
N ALA A 309 -1.53 -27.09 9.62
CA ALA A 309 -0.77 -26.41 8.57
C ALA A 309 -0.39 -24.97 8.96
N VAL A 310 -1.28 -24.26 9.64
CA VAL A 310 -1.04 -22.91 10.16
C VAL A 310 -0.32 -22.93 11.50
N GLY A 311 -0.85 -23.65 12.49
CA GLY A 311 -0.38 -23.56 13.88
C GLY A 311 1.08 -23.94 14.07
N LEU A 312 1.57 -24.93 13.33
CA LEU A 312 2.95 -25.41 13.43
C LEU A 312 3.96 -24.49 12.72
N LEU A 313 3.52 -23.52 11.90
CA LEU A 313 4.39 -22.46 11.38
C LEU A 313 4.78 -21.44 12.45
N PHE A 314 4.05 -21.37 13.57
CA PHE A 314 4.37 -20.45 14.68
C PHE A 314 5.33 -21.06 15.70
N VAL A 315 5.73 -22.33 15.54
CA VAL A 315 6.69 -22.97 16.44
C VAL A 315 8.11 -22.58 16.01
N PRO A 316 8.88 -21.84 16.83
CA PRO A 316 10.22 -21.38 16.45
C PRO A 316 11.13 -22.56 16.08
N PHE A 317 11.98 -22.36 15.07
CA PHE A 317 12.91 -23.33 14.46
C PHE A 317 12.23 -24.52 13.75
N PHE A 318 11.17 -25.09 14.34
CA PHE A 318 10.37 -26.13 13.69
C PHE A 318 9.63 -25.60 12.47
N ASN A 319 9.26 -24.32 12.48
CA ASN A 319 8.63 -23.62 11.37
C ASN A 319 9.40 -23.74 10.05
N PHE A 320 10.74 -23.84 10.08
CA PHE A 320 11.56 -24.01 8.89
C PHE A 320 11.32 -25.35 8.19
N TYR A 321 11.37 -26.44 8.97
CA TYR A 321 11.01 -27.77 8.48
C TYR A 321 9.53 -27.82 8.08
N TRP A 322 8.67 -27.27 8.94
CA TRP A 322 7.22 -27.30 8.74
C TRP A 322 6.78 -26.49 7.52
N GLY A 323 7.49 -25.42 7.17
CA GLY A 323 7.29 -24.66 5.94
C GLY A 323 7.32 -25.57 4.70
N PHE A 324 8.28 -26.48 4.60
CA PHE A 324 8.30 -27.45 3.49
C PHE A 324 7.07 -28.35 3.50
N GLN A 325 6.62 -28.81 4.66
CA GLN A 325 5.39 -29.62 4.76
C GLN A 325 4.15 -28.82 4.37
N THR A 326 4.04 -27.58 4.81
CA THR A 326 2.90 -26.71 4.52
C THR A 326 2.83 -26.27 3.06
N PHE A 327 3.96 -25.95 2.43
CA PHE A 327 3.98 -25.39 1.07
C PHE A 327 4.30 -26.44 0.01
N ALA A 328 5.45 -27.11 0.09
CA ALA A 328 5.81 -28.15 -0.88
C ALA A 328 4.92 -29.39 -0.73
N GLY A 329 4.58 -29.76 0.51
CA GLY A 329 3.62 -30.82 0.78
C GLY A 329 2.22 -30.52 0.27
N PHE A 330 1.76 -29.26 0.35
CA PHE A 330 0.48 -28.84 -0.24
C PHE A 330 0.45 -29.05 -1.75
N ALA A 331 1.51 -28.64 -2.47
CA ALA A 331 1.56 -28.82 -3.92
C ALA A 331 1.50 -30.31 -4.33
N ALA A 332 2.17 -31.19 -3.58
CA ALA A 332 2.13 -32.63 -3.80
C ALA A 332 0.72 -33.20 -3.51
N ASP A 333 0.13 -32.88 -2.36
CA ASP A 333 -1.17 -33.41 -1.94
C ASP A 333 -2.31 -32.87 -2.80
N TYR A 334 -2.24 -31.60 -3.22
CA TYR A 334 -3.17 -31.02 -4.18
C TYR A 334 -3.12 -31.76 -5.53
N ASN A 335 -1.93 -32.02 -6.06
CA ASN A 335 -1.81 -32.75 -7.34
C ASN A 335 -2.33 -34.18 -7.23
N ALA A 336 -2.06 -34.85 -6.10
CA ALA A 336 -2.59 -36.19 -5.82
C ALA A 336 -4.11 -36.18 -5.66
N TYR A 337 -4.68 -35.15 -5.02
CA TYR A 337 -6.12 -34.94 -4.92
C TYR A 337 -6.75 -34.78 -6.31
N VAL A 338 -6.16 -33.93 -7.16
CA VAL A 338 -6.60 -33.72 -8.55
C VAL A 338 -6.59 -35.02 -9.35
N GLU A 339 -5.57 -35.86 -9.15
CA GLU A 339 -5.45 -37.16 -9.80
C GLU A 339 -6.48 -38.18 -9.30
N ARG A 340 -6.64 -38.33 -7.97
CA ARG A 340 -7.63 -39.23 -7.36
C ARG A 340 -9.05 -38.94 -7.81
N HIS A 341 -9.40 -37.66 -7.88
CA HIS A 341 -10.73 -37.20 -8.29
C HIS A 341 -10.85 -36.97 -9.81
N SER A 342 -9.81 -37.31 -10.59
CA SER A 342 -9.79 -37.16 -12.05
C SER A 342 -10.20 -35.76 -12.53
N LEU A 343 -9.78 -34.73 -11.81
CA LEU A 343 -10.16 -33.35 -12.08
C LEU A 343 -9.32 -32.77 -13.23
N ASN A 344 -9.97 -32.16 -14.21
CA ASN A 344 -9.30 -31.44 -15.29
C ASN A 344 -8.94 -30.01 -14.87
N VAL A 345 -8.07 -29.88 -13.85
CA VAL A 345 -7.62 -28.59 -13.31
C VAL A 345 -6.09 -28.48 -13.37
N PRO A 346 -5.52 -27.26 -13.44
CA PRO A 346 -4.08 -27.09 -13.50
C PRO A 346 -3.38 -27.68 -12.28
N ARG A 347 -2.34 -28.49 -12.52
CA ARG A 347 -1.42 -28.98 -11.48
C ARG A 347 -0.51 -27.87 -10.98
N LEU A 348 -0.14 -27.95 -9.70
CA LEU A 348 0.83 -27.05 -9.07
C LEU A 348 2.25 -27.57 -9.30
N ALA A 349 3.17 -26.71 -9.74
CA ALA A 349 4.57 -27.07 -9.92
C ALA A 349 5.28 -27.12 -8.55
N PRO A 350 5.71 -28.29 -8.04
CA PRO A 350 6.28 -28.40 -6.69
C PRO A 350 7.56 -27.57 -6.53
N GLY A 351 8.35 -27.44 -7.60
CA GLY A 351 9.58 -26.65 -7.62
C GLY A 351 9.39 -25.19 -7.21
N LEU A 352 8.24 -24.57 -7.51
CA LEU A 352 7.94 -23.19 -7.10
C LEU A 352 7.83 -23.06 -5.57
N PHE A 353 7.17 -24.03 -4.93
CA PHE A 353 6.94 -24.02 -3.48
C PHE A 353 8.22 -24.37 -2.72
N VAL A 354 9.03 -25.29 -3.27
CA VAL A 354 10.37 -25.61 -2.74
C VAL A 354 11.29 -24.39 -2.88
N ALA A 355 11.32 -23.74 -4.04
CA ALA A 355 12.13 -22.54 -4.26
C ALA A 355 11.75 -21.42 -3.30
N TYR A 356 10.45 -21.17 -3.09
CA TYR A 356 9.98 -20.19 -2.10
C TYR A 356 10.50 -20.51 -0.69
N MET A 357 10.42 -21.77 -0.24
CA MET A 357 10.94 -22.17 1.07
C MET A 357 12.45 -22.04 1.19
N VAL A 358 13.21 -22.42 0.16
CA VAL A 358 14.67 -22.23 0.14
C VAL A 358 15.03 -20.75 0.23
N LEU A 359 14.33 -19.89 -0.52
CA LEU A 359 14.53 -18.44 -0.48
C LEU A 359 14.17 -17.83 0.89
N CYS A 360 13.11 -18.30 1.56
CA CYS A 360 12.80 -17.92 2.93
C CYS A 360 13.95 -18.29 3.89
N LEU A 361 14.55 -19.48 3.76
CA LEU A 361 15.68 -19.89 4.58
C LEU A 361 16.93 -19.05 4.34
N LEU A 362 17.24 -18.75 3.07
CA LEU A 362 18.39 -17.90 2.73
C LEU A 362 18.22 -16.48 3.28
N SER A 363 16.98 -15.99 3.33
CA SER A 363 16.66 -14.66 3.86
C SER A 363 16.82 -14.54 5.38
N VAL A 364 17.03 -15.64 6.11
CA VAL A 364 17.36 -15.61 7.54
C VAL A 364 18.78 -15.07 7.78
N VAL A 365 19.69 -15.20 6.80
CA VAL A 365 21.06 -14.74 6.91
C VAL A 365 21.12 -13.23 6.63
N PRO A 366 21.50 -12.36 7.59
CA PRO A 366 21.30 -10.91 7.47
C PRO A 366 21.91 -10.26 6.23
N VAL A 367 23.10 -10.70 5.80
CA VAL A 367 23.78 -10.14 4.61
C VAL A 367 23.14 -10.65 3.30
N VAL A 368 22.70 -11.91 3.29
CA VAL A 368 22.07 -12.54 2.12
C VAL A 368 20.64 -12.00 1.92
N MET A 369 19.97 -11.66 3.02
CA MET A 369 18.60 -11.14 3.07
C MET A 369 18.34 -10.03 2.06
N TRP A 370 19.26 -9.09 1.89
CA TRP A 370 19.15 -7.93 0.99
C TRP A 370 18.89 -8.30 -0.46
N GLY A 371 19.51 -9.38 -0.93
CA GLY A 371 19.29 -9.88 -2.27
C GLY A 371 18.10 -10.84 -2.32
N THR A 372 17.97 -11.69 -1.30
CA THR A 372 16.99 -12.79 -1.35
C THR A 372 15.59 -12.38 -0.96
N ALA A 373 15.38 -11.37 -0.12
CA ALA A 373 14.06 -11.01 0.37
C ALA A 373 13.17 -10.37 -0.73
N PRO A 374 13.65 -9.46 -1.61
CA PRO A 374 12.87 -8.98 -2.74
C PRO A 374 12.50 -10.12 -3.71
N ILE A 375 13.44 -11.04 -3.94
CA ILE A 375 13.20 -12.23 -4.78
C ILE A 375 12.16 -13.14 -4.12
N THR A 376 12.29 -13.39 -2.81
CA THR A 376 11.36 -14.20 -2.00
C THR A 376 9.95 -13.63 -2.08
N PHE A 377 9.82 -12.31 -1.95
CA PHE A 377 8.55 -11.59 -2.04
C PHE A 377 7.90 -11.78 -3.42
N ILE A 378 8.64 -11.56 -4.50
CA ILE A 378 8.14 -11.75 -5.87
C ILE A 378 7.69 -13.21 -6.09
N VAL A 379 8.53 -14.18 -5.71
CA VAL A 379 8.22 -15.62 -5.83
C VAL A 379 7.00 -15.97 -4.98
N GLY A 380 6.87 -15.40 -3.77
CA GLY A 380 5.72 -15.54 -2.89
C GLY A 380 4.42 -15.06 -3.53
N LEU A 381 4.42 -13.90 -4.20
CA LEU A 381 3.26 -13.39 -4.93
C LEU A 381 2.85 -14.34 -6.07
N PHE A 382 3.81 -14.90 -6.81
CA PHE A 382 3.52 -15.91 -7.83
C PHE A 382 2.91 -17.18 -7.22
N MET A 383 3.48 -17.66 -6.11
CA MET A 383 2.98 -18.83 -5.38
C MET A 383 1.53 -18.61 -4.90
N VAL A 384 1.26 -17.49 -4.23
CA VAL A 384 -0.10 -17.09 -3.79
C VAL A 384 -1.06 -17.05 -4.98
N SER A 385 -0.67 -16.43 -6.09
CA SER A 385 -1.52 -16.38 -7.29
C SER A 385 -1.85 -17.78 -7.83
N LYS A 386 -0.90 -18.74 -7.76
CA LYS A 386 -1.10 -20.12 -8.22
C LYS A 386 -2.00 -20.89 -7.26
N ILE A 387 -1.81 -20.75 -5.94
CA ILE A 387 -2.67 -21.32 -4.90
C ILE A 387 -4.12 -20.88 -5.10
N CYS A 388 -4.37 -19.57 -5.21
CA CYS A 388 -5.75 -19.08 -5.36
C CYS A 388 -6.43 -19.63 -6.63
N ARG A 389 -5.71 -19.72 -7.76
CA ARG A 389 -6.25 -20.29 -9.00
C ARG A 389 -6.55 -21.77 -8.88
N ALA A 390 -5.64 -22.52 -8.25
CA ALA A 390 -5.78 -23.95 -8.01
C ALA A 390 -7.00 -24.25 -7.13
N VAL A 391 -7.13 -23.56 -6.00
CA VAL A 391 -8.24 -23.76 -5.06
C VAL A 391 -9.59 -23.35 -5.69
N CYS A 392 -9.65 -22.22 -6.40
CA CYS A 392 -10.88 -21.82 -7.09
C CYS A 392 -11.26 -22.72 -8.27
N ALA A 393 -10.35 -23.56 -8.77
CA ALA A 393 -10.64 -24.48 -9.87
C ALA A 393 -11.26 -25.80 -9.39
N ILE A 394 -11.20 -26.12 -8.08
CA ILE A 394 -11.80 -27.35 -7.54
C ILE A 394 -13.34 -27.24 -7.61
N PRO A 395 -14.04 -28.18 -8.28
CA PRO A 395 -15.50 -28.18 -8.32
C PRO A 395 -16.12 -28.47 -6.95
N HIS A 396 -17.15 -27.71 -6.56
CA HIS A 396 -17.82 -27.84 -5.25
C HIS A 396 -18.46 -29.21 -5.01
N ALA A 397 -18.88 -29.90 -6.06
CA ALA A 397 -19.56 -31.20 -5.97
C ALA A 397 -18.71 -32.32 -5.36
N VAL A 398 -17.39 -32.13 -5.25
CA VAL A 398 -16.46 -33.14 -4.71
C VAL A 398 -16.25 -32.97 -3.20
N VAL A 399 -16.63 -31.82 -2.62
CA VAL A 399 -16.31 -31.44 -1.24
C VAL A 399 -17.40 -31.86 -0.24
N GLU A 400 -18.53 -32.41 -0.67
CA GLU A 400 -19.52 -32.94 0.28
C GLU A 400 -18.95 -34.19 0.98
N PRO A 401 -18.68 -34.13 2.31
CA PRO A 401 -18.31 -35.33 3.03
C PRO A 401 -19.49 -36.29 2.98
N ALA A 402 -19.24 -37.54 2.61
CA ALA A 402 -20.16 -38.63 2.88
C ALA A 402 -20.51 -38.56 4.38
N ARG A 403 -21.76 -38.18 4.68
CA ARG A 403 -22.26 -38.02 6.05
C ARG A 403 -22.33 -39.35 6.77
#